data_AF-A0A7S2FXN8-F1
#
_entry.id   AF-A0A7S2FXN8-F1
#
_cell.length_a   1.000
_cell.length_b   1.000
_cell.length_c   1.000
_cell.angle_alpha   90.00
_cell.angle_beta   90.00
_cell.angle_gamma   90.00
#
_symmetry.space_group_name_H-M   'P 1'
#
loop_
_entity.id
_entity.type
_entity.pdbx_description
1 polymer ?
#
loop_
_entity_poly.entity_id
_entity_poly.type
_entity_poly.pdbx_seq_one_letter_code
_entity_poly.pdbx_strand_id
1 'polypeptide(L)'
;MAPKKNADGPALTTSRGEVLRFKSPAEFFSENKNIAGFDNPGKSLYTTIRELVENSLDACESICALPTIEIKVQELDGAALNKVLGLVTHERLDTALFEDGEPK
;
A
#
# COMPACT_ATOMS: atom_id res chain seq x y z
N MET A 1 21.14 5.46 19.45
CA MET A 1 20.43 5.98 18.25
C MET A 1 20.96 5.28 17.00
N ALA A 2 20.18 4.41 16.38
CA ALA A 2 20.52 3.84 15.07
C ALA A 2 20.29 4.89 13.97
N PRO A 3 21.14 4.95 12.93
CA PRO A 3 20.97 5.92 11.86
C PRO A 3 19.73 5.57 11.05
N LYS A 4 18.88 6.58 10.79
CA LYS A 4 17.78 6.45 9.83
C LYS A 4 18.39 6.12 8.47
N LYS A 5 18.10 4.94 7.93
CA LYS A 5 18.37 4.61 6.53
C LYS A 5 17.58 5.62 5.69
N ASN A 6 18.27 6.58 5.09
CA ASN A 6 17.67 7.46 4.09
C ASN A 6 17.16 6.57 2.95
N ALA A 7 15.89 6.69 2.61
CA ALA A 7 15.21 5.91 1.57
C ALA A 7 15.62 6.31 0.14
N ASP A 8 16.72 7.02 -0.02
CA ASP A 8 17.21 7.46 -1.32
C ASP A 8 18.08 6.34 -1.91
N GLY A 9 17.51 5.62 -2.88
CA GLY A 9 18.27 4.72 -3.75
C GLY A 9 19.42 5.44 -4.47
N PRO A 10 20.33 4.71 -5.13
CA PRO A 10 21.49 5.31 -5.78
C PRO A 10 21.07 6.38 -6.80
N ALA A 11 21.60 7.58 -6.63
CA ALA A 11 21.34 8.71 -7.51
C ALA A 11 22.28 8.65 -8.72
N LEU A 12 21.72 8.59 -9.93
CA LEU A 12 22.47 8.56 -11.18
C LEU A 12 22.48 9.96 -11.80
N THR A 13 23.65 10.52 -12.10
CA THR A 13 23.75 11.85 -12.71
C THR A 13 23.90 11.72 -14.22
N THR A 14 23.06 12.41 -15.00
CA THR A 14 23.13 12.41 -16.47
C THR A 14 24.27 13.31 -16.95
N SER A 15 24.67 13.19 -18.23
CA SER A 15 25.69 14.06 -18.85
C SER A 15 25.29 15.55 -18.87
N ARG A 16 24.02 15.87 -18.63
CA ARG A 16 23.49 17.24 -18.47
C ARG A 16 23.49 17.74 -17.02
N GLY A 17 23.98 16.94 -16.07
CA GLY A 17 23.97 17.28 -14.64
C GLY A 17 22.64 17.03 -13.95
N GLU A 18 21.68 16.32 -14.57
CA GLU A 18 20.40 15.99 -13.94
C GLU A 18 20.56 14.79 -13.01
N VAL A 19 20.01 14.87 -11.81
CA VAL A 19 20.08 13.78 -10.82
C VAL A 19 18.83 12.92 -10.93
N LEU A 20 18.99 11.68 -11.40
CA LEU A 20 17.94 10.67 -11.44
C LEU A 20 17.92 9.90 -10.12
N ARG A 21 16.73 9.73 -9.54
CA ARG A 21 16.54 8.91 -8.34
C ARG A 21 15.86 7.60 -8.72
N PHE A 22 16.41 6.50 -8.24
CA PHE A 22 15.73 5.22 -8.32
C PHE A 22 14.54 5.21 -7.37
N LYS A 23 13.37 4.76 -7.86
CA LYS A 23 12.16 4.56 -7.06
C LYS A 23 11.61 3.17 -7.32
N SER A 24 11.10 2.54 -6.27
CA SER A 24 10.37 1.27 -6.44
C SER A 24 9.03 1.52 -7.15
N PRO A 25 8.44 0.51 -7.82
CA PRO A 25 7.11 0.67 -8.43
C PRO A 25 6.05 1.15 -7.43
N ALA A 26 6.06 0.62 -6.20
CA ALA A 26 5.10 1.02 -5.16
C ALA A 26 5.28 2.48 -4.73
N GLU A 27 6.53 2.92 -4.57
CA GLU A 27 6.85 4.31 -4.23
C GLU A 27 6.44 5.27 -5.35
N PHE A 28 6.70 4.90 -6.60
CA PHE A 28 6.28 5.67 -7.76
C PHE A 28 4.76 5.88 -7.80
N PHE A 29 3.96 4.82 -7.61
CA PHE A 29 2.50 4.93 -7.62
C PHE A 29 1.94 5.65 -6.39
N SER A 30 2.59 5.54 -5.23
CA SER A 30 2.20 6.27 -4.02
C SER A 30 2.32 7.78 -4.20
N GLU A 31 3.37 8.22 -4.88
CA GLU A 31 3.60 9.63 -5.21
C GLU A 31 2.78 10.11 -6.41
N ASN A 32 2.46 9.23 -7.37
CA ASN A 32 1.81 9.56 -8.65
C ASN A 32 0.47 8.84 -8.81
N LYS A 33 -0.40 8.95 -7.82
CA LYS A 33 -1.70 8.23 -7.75
C LYS A 33 -2.61 8.47 -8.96
N ASN A 34 -2.55 9.67 -9.53
CA ASN A 34 -3.32 10.06 -10.70
C ASN A 34 -3.01 9.21 -11.94
N ILE A 35 -1.76 8.75 -12.10
CA ILE A 35 -1.35 7.91 -13.24
C ILE A 35 -2.12 6.58 -13.24
N ALA A 36 -2.35 6.02 -12.05
CA ALA A 36 -3.12 4.79 -11.87
C ALA A 36 -4.63 5.03 -11.72
N GLY A 37 -5.13 6.26 -11.91
CA GLY A 37 -6.56 6.56 -11.80
C GLY A 37 -7.07 6.71 -10.37
N PHE A 38 -6.19 6.96 -9.39
CA PHE A 38 -6.52 7.19 -7.97
C PHE A 38 -6.44 8.67 -7.59
N ASP A 39 -6.90 9.57 -8.47
CA ASP A 39 -6.83 11.03 -8.28
C ASP A 39 -7.91 11.58 -7.32
N ASN A 40 -9.10 10.99 -7.30
CA ASN A 40 -10.22 11.35 -6.43
C ASN A 40 -10.95 10.11 -5.92
N PRO A 41 -11.70 10.20 -4.80
CA PRO A 41 -12.36 9.05 -4.19
C PRO A 41 -13.31 8.28 -5.12
N GLY A 42 -14.09 9.00 -5.94
CA GLY A 42 -15.06 8.39 -6.86
C GLY A 42 -14.37 7.59 -7.97
N LYS A 43 -13.36 8.19 -8.62
CA LYS A 43 -12.56 7.48 -9.64
C LYS A 43 -11.74 6.35 -9.02
N SER A 44 -11.20 6.53 -7.82
CA SER A 44 -10.48 5.49 -7.09
C SER A 44 -11.36 4.26 -6.84
N LEU A 45 -12.60 4.48 -6.39
CA LEU A 45 -13.56 3.40 -6.17
C LEU A 45 -13.91 2.68 -7.48
N TYR A 46 -14.21 3.44 -8.53
CA TYR A 46 -14.51 2.88 -9.86
C TYR A 46 -13.33 2.06 -10.40
N THR A 47 -12.11 2.62 -10.40
CA THR A 47 -10.90 1.95 -10.87
C THR A 47 -10.67 0.67 -10.07
N THR A 48 -10.79 0.72 -8.74
CA THR A 48 -10.61 -0.46 -7.88
C THR A 48 -11.57 -1.59 -8.26
N ILE A 49 -12.86 -1.29 -8.42
CA ILE A 49 -13.86 -2.30 -8.76
C ILE A 49 -13.60 -2.84 -10.17
N ARG A 50 -13.33 -1.96 -11.16
CA ARG A 50 -13.08 -2.36 -12.54
C ARG A 50 -11.92 -3.35 -12.63
N GLU A 51 -10.77 -3.01 -12.04
CA GLU A 51 -9.57 -3.86 -12.06
C GLU A 51 -9.80 -5.21 -11.36
N LEU A 52 -10.54 -5.24 -10.24
CA LEU A 52 -10.89 -6.50 -9.56
C LEU A 52 -11.79 -7.39 -10.42
N VAL A 53 -12.75 -6.80 -11.13
CA VAL A 53 -13.64 -7.53 -12.03
C VAL A 53 -12.90 -8.02 -13.27
N GLU A 54 -12.09 -7.18 -13.91
CA GLU A 54 -11.25 -7.54 -15.05
C GLU A 54 -10.33 -8.71 -14.69
N ASN A 55 -9.60 -8.61 -13.57
CA ASN A 55 -8.76 -9.71 -13.08
C ASN A 55 -9.54 -11.00 -12.80
N SER A 56 -10.77 -10.89 -12.29
CA SER A 56 -11.62 -12.06 -12.02
C SER A 56 -12.12 -12.72 -13.32
N LEU A 57 -12.45 -11.92 -14.33
CA LEU A 57 -12.87 -12.40 -15.64
C LEU A 57 -11.70 -13.05 -16.39
N ASP A 58 -10.53 -12.42 -16.41
CA ASP A 58 -9.31 -12.96 -17.00
C ASP A 58 -8.93 -14.31 -16.36
N ALA A 59 -9.09 -14.42 -15.04
CA ALA A 59 -8.86 -15.69 -14.33
C ALA A 59 -9.84 -16.78 -14.78
N CYS A 60 -11.14 -16.46 -14.94
CA CYS A 60 -12.14 -17.42 -15.43
C CYS A 60 -11.87 -17.83 -16.88
N GLU A 61 -11.49 -16.89 -17.74
CA GLU A 61 -11.13 -17.14 -19.14
C GLU A 61 -9.92 -18.08 -19.23
N SER A 62 -8.89 -17.85 -18.39
CA SER A 62 -7.66 -18.65 -18.39
C SER A 62 -7.88 -20.15 -18.12
N ILE A 63 -8.97 -20.49 -17.43
CA ILE A 63 -9.37 -21.86 -17.11
C ILE A 63 -10.62 -22.32 -17.87
N CYS A 64 -11.14 -21.50 -18.79
CA CYS A 64 -12.35 -21.76 -19.57
C CYS A 64 -13.58 -22.09 -18.70
N ALA A 65 -13.73 -21.42 -17.56
CA ALA A 65 -14.88 -21.57 -16.67
C ALA A 65 -15.87 -20.41 -16.81
N LEU A 66 -17.16 -20.68 -16.62
CA LEU A 66 -18.17 -19.62 -16.57
C LEU A 66 -18.00 -18.79 -15.29
N PRO A 67 -17.91 -17.45 -15.38
CA PRO A 67 -17.67 -16.62 -14.21
C PRO A 67 -18.93 -16.53 -13.32
N THR A 68 -18.71 -16.59 -12.01
CA THR A 68 -19.69 -16.15 -10.99
C THR A 68 -18.96 -15.18 -10.07
N ILE A 69 -19.26 -13.89 -10.20
CA ILE A 69 -18.56 -12.81 -9.50
C ILE A 69 -19.57 -12.06 -8.64
N GLU A 70 -19.33 -12.03 -7.33
CA GLU A 70 -20.11 -11.25 -6.35
C GLU A 70 -19.27 -10.06 -5.88
N ILE A 71 -19.87 -8.86 -5.88
CA ILE A 71 -19.21 -7.63 -5.47
C ILE A 71 -20.02 -7.01 -4.33
N LYS A 72 -19.33 -6.71 -3.23
CA LYS A 72 -19.91 -6.04 -2.06
C LYS A 72 -19.08 -4.83 -1.68
N VAL A 73 -19.71 -3.66 -1.72
CA VAL A 73 -19.11 -2.40 -1.25
C VAL A 73 -19.71 -2.07 0.11
N GLN A 74 -18.86 -1.88 1.12
CA GLN A 74 -19.29 -1.54 2.47
C GLN A 74 -18.49 -0.35 2.97
N GLU A 75 -19.18 0.62 3.54
CA GLU A 75 -18.54 1.66 4.33
C GLU A 75 -18.09 1.06 5.67
N LEU A 76 -16.82 1.28 6.01
CA LEU A 76 -16.22 0.79 7.24
C LEU A 76 -15.64 1.98 8.00
N ASP A 77 -15.88 2.04 9.30
CA ASP A 77 -15.12 2.91 10.19
C ASP A 77 -13.73 2.30 10.51
N GLY A 78 -12.87 3.08 11.16
CA GLY A 78 -11.51 2.63 11.47
C GLY A 78 -11.44 1.40 12.37
N ALA A 79 -12.40 1.23 13.29
CA ALA A 79 -12.45 0.07 14.18
C ALA A 79 -12.87 -1.19 13.41
N ALA A 80 -13.90 -1.07 12.56
CA ALA A 80 -14.39 -2.13 11.70
C ALA A 80 -13.33 -2.56 10.68
N LEU A 81 -12.60 -1.60 10.08
CA LEU A 81 -11.50 -1.90 9.15
C LEU A 81 -10.38 -2.69 9.82
N ASN A 82 -9.91 -2.26 11.00
CA ASN A 82 -8.85 -2.96 11.73
C ASN A 82 -9.28 -4.40 12.09
N LYS A 83 -10.55 -4.58 12.48
CA LYS A 83 -11.11 -5.90 12.75
C LYS A 83 -11.10 -6.79 11.50
N VAL A 84 -11.49 -6.27 10.34
CA VAL A 84 -11.48 -7.02 9.06
C VAL A 84 -10.06 -7.39 8.64
N LEU A 85 -9.09 -6.49 8.83
CA LEU A 85 -7.69 -6.72 8.51
C LEU A 85 -6.97 -7.66 9.51
N GLY A 86 -7.65 -8.11 10.57
CA GLY A 86 -7.04 -8.92 11.61
C GLY A 86 -5.97 -8.17 12.42
N LEU A 87 -6.00 -6.84 12.39
CA LEU A 87 -5.12 -6.00 13.18
C LEU A 87 -5.63 -6.01 14.63
N VAL A 88 -5.08 -6.91 15.45
CA VAL A 88 -5.27 -6.86 16.89
C VAL A 88 -4.52 -5.62 17.37
N THR A 89 -5.24 -4.66 17.97
CA THR A 89 -4.60 -3.61 18.76
C THR A 89 -3.89 -4.28 19.92
N HIS A 90 -2.63 -4.65 19.73
CA HIS A 90 -1.78 -5.08 20.82
C HIS A 90 -1.53 -3.87 21.70
N GLU A 91 -2.19 -3.85 22.86
CA GLU A 91 -1.78 -2.98 23.95
C GLU A 91 -0.35 -3.39 24.33
N ARG A 92 0.56 -2.42 24.42
CA ARG A 92 1.96 -2.69 24.73
C ARG A 92 2.04 -3.15 26.20
N LEU A 93 2.23 -4.44 26.42
CA LEU A 93 2.22 -5.05 27.76
C LEU A 93 3.53 -4.83 28.54
N ASP A 94 4.68 -4.67 27.87
CA ASP A 94 5.98 -4.53 28.54
C ASP A 94 6.62 -3.17 28.26
N THR A 95 6.28 -2.18 29.08
CA THR A 95 7.00 -0.90 29.16
C THR A 95 8.34 -1.03 29.90
N ALA A 96 8.46 -2.00 30.81
CA ALA A 96 9.64 -2.19 31.66
C ALA A 96 10.92 -2.63 30.91
N LEU A 97 10.80 -3.24 29.72
CA LEU A 97 11.95 -3.70 28.91
C LEU A 97 12.69 -2.56 28.18
N PHE A 98 12.13 -1.34 28.19
CA PHE A 98 12.68 -0.16 27.53
C PHE A 98 12.89 1.01 28.49
N GLU A 99 12.79 0.77 29.80
CA GLU A 99 13.41 1.67 30.76
C GLU A 99 14.92 1.52 30.56
N ASP A 100 15.48 2.40 29.73
CA ASP A 100 16.91 2.50 29.52
C ASP A 100 17.57 2.51 30.91
N GLY A 101 18.29 1.44 31.22
CA GLY A 101 19.05 1.28 32.45
C GLY A 101 20.25 2.22 32.46
N GLU A 102 20.00 3.52 32.44
CA GLU A 102 20.95 4.56 32.79
C GLU A 102 21.20 4.44 34.30
N PRO A 103 22.39 3.98 34.74
CA PRO A 103 22.71 4.00 36.16
C PRO A 103 22.80 5.46 36.61
N LYS A 104 22.00 5.80 37.63
CA LYS A 104 22.10 7.06 38.38
C LYS A 104 23.46 7.24 39.05
#